data_AF-U2RLF6-F1
#
_entry.id   AF-U2RLF6-F1
#
_cell.length_a   1.000
_cell.length_b   1.000
_cell.length_c   1.000
_cell.angle_alpha   90.00
_cell.angle_beta   90.00
_cell.angle_gamma   90.00
#
_symmetry.space_group_name_H-M   'P 1'
#
loop_
_entity.id
_entity.type
_entity.pdbx_description
1 polymer ?
#
loop_
_entity_poly.entity_id
_entity_poly.type
_entity_poly.pdbx_seq_one_letter_code
_entity_poly.pdbx_strand_id
1 'polypeptide(L)'
;MSLRSHVTDLRPLRSSPAFLALWAGTSLAGFGGQIASVAALAQVWDLTKSPMWTGTLGLASGVAMLAFGPLGGSLADRFDRRSIVRLSTAGQAVAALALTAQAALGLDSVPLLLALIAVQSAVAAFGAPARRPLPPRLLP
;
A
#
# COMPACT_ATOMS: atom_id res chain seq x y z
N MET A 1 19.14 -36.02 0.07
CA MET A 1 18.54 -34.69 -0.21
C MET A 1 18.26 -34.03 1.14
N SER A 2 18.96 -32.94 1.47
CA SER A 2 19.00 -32.39 2.84
C SER A 2 17.80 -31.49 3.13
N LEU A 3 17.07 -31.76 4.22
CA LEU A 3 15.89 -31.01 4.72
C LEU A 3 16.10 -29.50 4.87
N ARG A 4 17.35 -29.02 4.85
CA ARG A 4 17.68 -27.58 4.89
C ARG A 4 17.28 -26.81 3.63
N SER A 5 16.97 -27.47 2.52
CA SER A 5 16.48 -26.80 1.31
C SER A 5 14.98 -26.43 1.35
N HIS A 6 14.24 -26.84 2.39
CA HIS A 6 12.82 -26.54 2.55
C HIS A 6 12.51 -25.45 3.58
N VAL A 7 13.50 -24.99 4.35
CA VAL A 7 13.29 -23.95 5.35
C VAL A 7 13.69 -22.61 4.76
N THR A 8 12.77 -21.65 4.77
CA THR A 8 13.00 -20.27 4.33
C THR A 8 14.24 -19.72 5.01
N ASP A 9 15.24 -19.32 4.21
CA ASP A 9 16.48 -18.79 4.76
C ASP A 9 16.21 -17.45 5.44
N LEU A 10 16.29 -17.42 6.78
CA LEU A 10 16.08 -16.21 7.59
C LEU A 10 17.38 -15.41 7.78
N ARG A 11 18.53 -15.89 7.28
CA ARG A 11 19.80 -15.17 7.35
C ARG A 11 19.72 -13.74 6.78
N PRO A 12 19.04 -13.48 5.65
CA PRO A 12 18.82 -12.13 5.11
C PRO A 12 18.22 -11.13 6.10
N LEU A 13 17.31 -11.58 6.97
CA LEU A 13 16.64 -10.72 7.97
C LEU A 13 17.59 -10.30 9.10
N ARG A 14 18.65 -11.07 9.35
CA ARG A 14 19.63 -10.80 10.41
C ARG A 14 20.92 -10.15 9.90
N SER A 15 21.30 -10.39 8.65
CA SER A 15 22.59 -9.93 8.10
C SER A 15 22.56 -8.52 7.52
N SER A 16 21.40 -8.04 7.05
CA SER A 16 21.27 -6.72 6.41
C SER A 16 20.19 -5.88 7.10
N PRO A 17 20.55 -4.83 7.86
CA PRO A 17 19.55 -3.96 8.50
C PRO A 17 18.68 -3.23 7.47
N ALA A 18 19.21 -2.95 6.27
CA ALA A 18 18.45 -2.36 5.18
C ALA A 18 17.37 -3.32 4.63
N PHE A 19 17.68 -4.62 4.56
CA PHE A 19 16.71 -5.64 4.18
C PHE A 19 15.62 -5.81 5.24
N LEU A 20 15.99 -5.84 6.53
CA LEU A 20 15.02 -5.91 7.62
C LEU A 20 14.07 -4.70 7.62
N ALA A 21 14.60 -3.48 7.45
CA ALA A 21 13.78 -2.27 7.38
C ALA A 21 12.81 -2.28 6.19
N LEU A 22 13.27 -2.72 5.01
CA LEU A 22 12.42 -2.88 3.84
C LEU A 22 11.34 -3.95 4.06
N TRP A 23 11.71 -5.11 4.60
CA TRP A 23 10.80 -6.22 4.86
C TRP A 23 9.74 -5.87 5.90
N ALA A 24 10.14 -5.31 7.04
CA ALA A 24 9.24 -4.91 8.11
C ALA A 24 8.30 -3.78 7.65
N GLY A 25 8.86 -2.76 6.98
CA GLY A 25 8.07 -1.64 6.47
C GLY A 25 7.06 -2.04 5.40
N THR A 26 7.45 -2.92 4.46
CA THR A 26 6.53 -3.41 3.42
C THR A 26 5.47 -4.35 3.97
N SER A 27 5.82 -5.21 4.92
CA SER A 27 4.86 -6.10 5.60
C SER A 27 3.85 -5.29 6.40
N LEU A 28 4.32 -4.35 7.22
CA LEU A 28 3.45 -3.48 8.03
C LEU A 28 2.53 -2.63 7.16
N ALA A 29 3.06 -2.03 6.08
CA ALA A 29 2.25 -1.26 5.14
C ALA A 29 1.21 -2.13 4.42
N GLY A 30 1.55 -3.38 4.09
CA GLY A 30 0.62 -4.34 3.50
C GLY A 30 -0.54 -4.66 4.43
N PHE A 31 -0.25 -5.01 5.68
CA PHE A 31 -1.28 -5.28 6.69
C PHE A 31 -2.13 -4.05 6.99
N GLY A 32 -1.51 -2.90 7.22
CA GLY A 32 -2.22 -1.64 7.46
C GLY A 32 -3.15 -1.27 6.31
N GLY A 33 -2.70 -1.46 5.06
CA GLY A 33 -3.53 -1.22 3.88
C GLY A 33 -4.76 -2.14 3.80
N GLN A 34 -4.61 -3.42 4.14
CA GLN A 34 -5.74 -4.36 4.14
C GLN A 34 -6.74 -4.06 5.24
N ILE A 35 -6.25 -3.73 6.45
CA ILE A 35 -7.11 -3.30 7.56
C ILE A 35 -7.88 -2.02 7.16
N ALA A 36 -7.19 -1.04 6.57
CA ALA A 36 -7.81 0.20 6.11
C ALA A 36 -8.86 -0.07 5.02
N SER A 37 -8.59 -0.98 4.08
CA SER A 37 -9.55 -1.34 3.03
C SER A 37 -10.83 -1.96 3.61
N VAL A 38 -10.70 -2.88 4.58
CA VAL A 38 -11.85 -3.50 5.23
C VAL A 38 -12.62 -2.49 6.08
N ALA A 39 -11.90 -1.66 6.85
CA ALA A 39 -12.49 -0.60 7.65
C ALA A 39 -13.27 0.41 6.80
N ALA A 40 -12.72 0.82 5.66
CA ALA A 40 -13.38 1.72 4.73
C ALA A 40 -14.67 1.12 4.13
N LEU A 41 -14.65 -0.17 3.76
CA LEU A 41 -15.84 -0.87 3.29
C LEU A 41 -16.93 -0.89 4.36
N ALA A 42 -16.57 -1.20 5.61
CA ALA A 42 -17.49 -1.19 6.74
C ALA A 42 -18.04 0.22 7.00
N GLN A 43 -17.19 1.24 6.98
CA GLN A 43 -17.60 2.62 7.20
C GLN A 43 -18.56 3.12 6.11
N VAL A 44 -18.30 2.84 4.83
CA VAL A 44 -19.24 3.19 3.74
C VAL A 44 -20.58 2.49 3.94
N TRP A 45 -20.55 1.21 4.31
CA TRP A 45 -21.77 0.45 4.59
C TRP A 45 -22.54 1.08 5.76
N ASP A 46 -21.86 1.46 6.83
CA ASP A 46 -22.52 2.05 7.99
C ASP A 46 -23.15 3.42 7.70
N LEU A 47 -22.53 4.22 6.84
CA LEU A 47 -23.05 5.52 6.42
C LEU A 47 -24.20 5.44 5.42
N THR A 48 -24.10 4.55 4.43
CA THR A 48 -25.07 4.53 3.30
C THR A 48 -26.08 3.40 3.36
N LYS A 49 -25.77 2.31 4.10
CA LYS A 49 -26.52 1.05 4.13
C LYS A 49 -26.87 0.51 2.73
N SER A 50 -26.06 0.86 1.74
CA SER A 50 -26.31 0.60 0.33
C SER A 50 -25.15 -0.17 -0.30
N PRO A 51 -25.40 -1.36 -0.89
CA PRO A 51 -24.37 -2.15 -1.56
C PRO A 51 -23.72 -1.40 -2.74
N MET A 52 -24.46 -0.49 -3.37
CA MET A 52 -23.99 0.25 -4.54
C MET A 52 -22.82 1.17 -4.18
N TRP A 53 -22.91 1.86 -3.04
CA TRP A 53 -21.82 2.73 -2.56
C TRP A 53 -20.60 1.93 -2.12
N THR A 54 -20.79 0.81 -1.42
CA THR A 54 -19.68 -0.10 -1.08
C THR A 54 -18.99 -0.63 -2.34
N GLY A 55 -19.75 -0.93 -3.40
CA GLY A 55 -19.21 -1.29 -4.72
C GLY A 55 -18.39 -0.17 -5.38
N THR A 56 -18.85 1.09 -5.28
CA THR A 56 -18.11 2.24 -5.82
C THR A 56 -16.76 2.44 -5.17
N LEU A 57 -16.59 2.08 -3.89
CA LEU A 57 -15.28 2.10 -3.21
C LEU A 57 -14.27 1.16 -3.87
N GLY A 58 -14.72 -0.06 -4.19
CA GLY A 58 -13.93 -1.05 -4.92
C GLY A 58 -13.58 -0.56 -6.32
N LEU A 59 -14.54 0.02 -7.04
CA LEU A 59 -14.31 0.62 -8.36
C LEU A 59 -13.32 1.79 -8.31
N ALA A 60 -13.45 2.69 -7.34
CA ALA A 60 -12.53 3.82 -7.17
C ALA A 60 -11.09 3.34 -6.94
N SER A 61 -10.92 2.34 -6.07
CA SER A 61 -9.63 1.69 -5.81
C SER A 61 -9.06 1.05 -7.07
N GLY A 62 -9.90 0.29 -7.80
CA GLY A 62 -9.51 -0.40 -9.02
C GLY A 62 -9.11 0.56 -10.15
N VAL A 63 -9.90 1.61 -10.38
CA VAL A 63 -9.61 2.67 -11.36
C VAL A 63 -8.30 3.38 -11.01
N ALA A 64 -8.10 3.74 -9.74
CA ALA A 64 -6.84 4.33 -9.30
C ALA A 64 -5.66 3.39 -9.57
N MET A 65 -5.76 2.11 -9.23
CA MET A 65 -4.70 1.14 -9.52
C MET A 65 -4.42 0.98 -11.02
N LEU A 66 -5.45 0.94 -11.86
CA LEU A 66 -5.31 0.80 -13.31
C LEU A 66 -4.72 2.06 -13.96
N ALA A 67 -5.13 3.25 -13.52
CA ALA A 67 -4.62 4.51 -14.03
C ALA A 67 -3.17 4.77 -13.60
N PHE A 68 -2.86 4.54 -12.32
CA PHE A 68 -1.57 4.89 -11.73
C PHE A 68 -0.54 3.76 -11.74
N GLY A 69 -0.95 2.51 -11.94
CA GLY A 69 -0.03 1.36 -12.04
C GLY A 69 0.99 1.49 -13.17
N PRO A 70 0.57 1.72 -14.43
CA PRO A 70 1.49 1.91 -15.56
C PRO A 70 2.37 3.15 -15.39
N LEU A 71 1.81 4.24 -14.86
CA LEU A 71 2.54 5.46 -14.56
C LEU A 71 3.67 5.20 -13.56
N GLY A 72 3.41 4.41 -12.51
CA GLY A 72 4.41 4.01 -11.54
C GLY A 72 5.57 3.20 -12.13
N GLY A 73 5.28 2.33 -13.10
CA GLY A 73 6.33 1.60 -13.84
C GLY A 73 7.22 2.55 -14.64
N SER A 74 6.60 3.44 -15.43
CA SER A 74 7.33 4.40 -16.27
C SER A 74 8.19 5.38 -15.48
N LEU A 75 7.74 5.79 -14.29
CA LEU A 75 8.49 6.66 -13.39
C LEU A 75 9.65 5.91 -12.72
N ALA A 76 9.45 4.63 -12.37
CA ALA A 76 10.48 3.77 -11.76
C ALA A 76 11.67 3.47 -12.66
N ASP A 77 11.51 3.67 -13.98
CA ASP A 77 12.59 3.54 -14.95
C ASP A 77 13.38 4.84 -15.16
N ARG A 78 12.79 6.00 -14.82
CA ARG A 78 13.42 7.32 -15.02
C ARG A 78 14.05 7.92 -13.77
N PHE A 79 13.58 7.54 -12.58
CA PHE A 79 14.05 8.11 -11.32
C PHE A 79 14.67 7.07 -10.39
N ASP A 80 15.42 7.55 -9.39
CA ASP A 80 16.00 6.72 -8.35
C ASP A 80 14.92 5.94 -7.59
N ARG A 81 14.96 4.61 -7.72
CA ARG A 81 14.01 3.67 -7.10
C ARG A 81 13.91 3.85 -5.59
N ARG A 82 15.03 4.19 -4.91
CA ARG A 82 15.05 4.45 -3.45
C ARG A 82 14.24 5.70 -3.07
N SER A 83 14.25 6.72 -3.92
CA SER A 83 13.49 7.95 -3.69
C SER A 83 12.00 7.72 -3.97
N ILE A 84 11.67 6.96 -5.01
CA ILE A 84 10.29 6.56 -5.29
C ILE A 84 9.69 5.75 -4.14
N VAL A 85 10.41 4.72 -3.63
CA VAL A 85 9.91 3.91 -2.52
C VAL A 85 9.71 4.75 -1.26
N ARG A 86 10.61 5.70 -0.97
CA ARG A 86 10.44 6.62 0.17
C ARG A 86 9.23 7.52 -0.01
N LEU A 87 9.07 8.13 -1.18
CA LEU A 87 7.95 9.02 -1.47
C LEU A 87 6.60 8.29 -1.45
N SER A 88 6.53 7.10 -2.07
CA SER A 88 5.32 6.28 -2.07
C SER A 88 4.95 5.84 -0.65
N THR A 89 5.93 5.46 0.16
CA THR A 89 5.68 5.03 1.54
C THR A 89 5.22 6.21 2.41
N ALA A 90 5.82 7.39 2.23
CA ALA A 90 5.37 8.61 2.89
C ALA A 90 3.93 8.99 2.47
N GLY A 91 3.62 8.93 1.17
CA GLY A 91 2.26 9.19 0.68
C GLY A 91 1.23 8.19 1.20
N GLN A 92 1.58 6.91 1.29
CA GLN A 92 0.72 5.89 1.91
C GLN A 92 0.46 6.19 3.40
N ALA A 93 1.49 6.62 4.14
CA ALA A 93 1.35 7.00 5.54
C ALA A 93 0.45 8.22 5.72
N VAL A 94 0.61 9.26 4.88
CA VAL A 94 -0.24 10.46 4.90
C VAL A 94 -1.69 10.10 4.57
N ALA A 95 -1.93 9.29 3.54
CA ALA A 95 -3.29 8.85 3.19
C ALA A 95 -3.93 8.02 4.31
N ALA A 96 -3.17 7.14 4.96
CA ALA A 96 -3.64 6.37 6.10
C ALA A 96 -4.01 7.28 7.28
N LEU A 97 -3.16 8.26 7.61
CA LEU A 97 -3.45 9.25 8.66
C LEU A 97 -4.69 10.08 8.33
N ALA A 98 -4.87 10.47 7.07
CA ALA A 98 -6.05 11.21 6.63
C ALA A 98 -7.33 10.36 6.77
N LEU A 99 -7.29 9.07 6.42
CA LEU A 99 -8.40 8.14 6.65
C LEU A 99 -8.71 7.96 8.14
N THR A 100 -7.67 7.78 8.96
CA THR A 100 -7.85 7.67 10.41
C THR A 100 -8.44 8.96 11.00
N ALA A 101 -7.97 10.12 10.59
CA ALA A 101 -8.49 11.41 11.05
C ALA A 101 -9.95 11.60 10.60
N GLN A 102 -10.27 11.26 9.35
CA GLN A 102 -11.63 11.33 8.81
C GLN A 102 -12.59 10.43 9.60
N ALA A 103 -12.18 9.20 9.93
CA ALA A 103 -12.96 8.28 10.75
C ALA A 103 -13.08 8.76 12.21
N ALA A 104 -12.00 9.25 12.81
CA ALA A 104 -11.99 9.72 14.20
C ALA A 104 -12.82 11.01 14.42
N LEU A 105 -12.86 11.89 13.41
CA LEU A 105 -13.65 13.12 13.43
C LEU A 105 -15.14 12.88 13.09
N GLY A 106 -15.53 11.65 12.72
CA GLY A 106 -16.91 11.35 12.32
C GLY A 106 -17.35 12.15 11.10
N LEU A 107 -16.44 12.39 10.15
CA LEU A 107 -16.78 13.10 8.92
C LEU A 107 -17.59 12.15 8.04
N ASP A 108 -18.92 12.18 8.13
CA ASP A 108 -19.88 11.32 7.42
C ASP A 108 -19.97 11.58 5.89
N SER A 109 -18.84 11.95 5.27
CA SER A 109 -18.75 12.28 3.86
C SER A 109 -18.22 11.09 3.04
N VAL A 110 -19.15 10.41 2.37
CA VAL A 110 -18.83 9.30 1.44
C VAL A 110 -17.88 9.73 0.31
N PRO A 111 -18.05 10.91 -0.34
CA PRO A 111 -17.13 11.35 -1.38
C PRO A 111 -15.70 11.56 -0.89
N LEU A 112 -15.52 12.09 0.34
CA LEU A 112 -14.21 12.27 0.94
C LEU A 112 -13.52 10.93 1.17
N LEU A 113 -14.26 9.96 1.72
CA LEU A 113 -13.75 8.61 1.95
C LEU A 113 -13.34 7.94 0.63
N LEU A 114 -14.19 8.02 -0.41
CA LEU A 114 -13.87 7.49 -1.75
C LEU A 114 -12.59 8.12 -2.32
N ALA A 115 -12.44 9.44 -2.19
CA ALA A 115 -11.26 10.16 -2.67
C ALA A 115 -10.00 9.73 -1.91
N LEU A 116 -10.07 9.61 -0.58
CA LEU A 116 -8.93 9.20 0.25
C LEU A 116 -8.48 7.77 -0.05
N ILE A 117 -9.43 6.83 -0.23
CA ILE A 117 -9.10 5.46 -0.64
C ILE A 117 -8.49 5.45 -2.04
N ALA A 118 -9.05 6.19 -2.99
CA ALA A 118 -8.50 6.27 -4.35
C ALA A 118 -7.06 6.79 -4.34
N VAL A 119 -6.77 7.82 -3.54
CA VAL A 119 -5.41 8.33 -3.34
C VAL A 119 -4.52 7.26 -2.72
N GLN A 120 -4.97 6.57 -1.67
CA GLN A 120 -4.19 5.51 -1.04
C GLN A 120 -3.84 4.38 -2.03
N SER A 121 -4.80 3.95 -2.85
CA SER A 121 -4.62 2.96 -3.90
C SER A 121 -3.67 3.43 -5.01
N ALA A 122 -3.78 4.70 -5.42
CA ALA A 122 -2.88 5.30 -6.41
C ALA A 122 -1.43 5.29 -5.92
N VAL A 123 -1.17 5.78 -4.70
CA VAL A 123 0.18 5.81 -4.13
C VAL A 123 0.73 4.39 -3.93
N ALA A 124 -0.11 3.44 -3.54
CA ALA A 124 0.27 2.04 -3.44
C ALA A 124 0.71 1.45 -4.80
N ALA A 125 -0.02 1.75 -5.87
CA ALA A 125 0.29 1.32 -7.22
C ALA A 125 1.63 1.88 -7.71
N PHE A 126 1.94 3.14 -7.39
CA PHE A 126 3.25 3.76 -7.68
C PHE A 126 4.43 3.04 -6.99
N GLY A 127 4.25 2.63 -5.73
CA GLY A 127 5.31 2.00 -4.95
C GLY A 127 5.59 0.53 -5.30
N ALA A 128 4.62 -0.17 -5.90
CA ALA A 128 4.71 -1.61 -6.18
C ALA A 128 5.86 -2.03 -7.12
N PRO A 129 6.07 -1.42 -8.30
CA PRO A 129 7.14 -1.84 -9.23
C PRO A 129 8.55 -1.52 -8.68
N ALA A 130 8.70 -0.42 -7.96
CA ALA A 130 9.98 -0.01 -7.38
C ALA A 130 10.45 -0.94 -6.24
N ARG A 131 9.53 -1.65 -5.57
CA ARG A 131 9.81 -2.58 -4.45
C ARG A 131 10.32 -3.95 -4.90
N ARG A 132 9.89 -4.45 -6.07
CA ARG A 132 10.21 -5.81 -6.57
C ARG A 132 11.71 -6.11 -6.76
N PRO A 133 12.55 -5.21 -7.28
CA PRO A 133 13.98 -5.51 -7.55
C PRO A 133 14.93 -5.14 -6.40
N LEU A 134 14.44 -4.62 -5.27
CA LEU A 134 15.28 -4.22 -4.13
C LEU A 134 15.90 -5.39 -3.35
N PRO A 135 15.22 -6.53 -3.11
CA PRO A 135 15.79 -7.65 -2.38
C PRO A 135 17.15 -8.15 -2.93
N PRO A 136 17.31 -8.45 -4.24
CA PRO A 136 18.60 -8.95 -4.76
C PRO A 136 19.71 -7.89 -4.78
N ARG A 137 19.40 -6.61 -4.57
CA ARG A 137 20.39 -5.51 -4.52
C ARG A 137 20.84 -5.15 -3.10
N LEU A 138 20.13 -5.64 -2.08
CA LEU A 138 20.42 -5.39 -0.66
C LEU A 138 21.09 -6.58 0.03
N LEU A 139 21.26 -7.67 -0.71
CA LEU A 139 21.97 -8.86 -0.31
C LEU A 139 23.33 -8.87 -1.00
N PRO A 140 24.41 -9.30 -0.31
CA PRO A 140 25.74 -9.45 -0.90
C PRO A 140 25.78 -10.54 -1.98
#